data_AF-A1ZP57-F1
#
_entry.id   AF-A1ZP57-F1
#
_cell.length_a   1.000
_cell.length_b   1.000
_cell.length_c   1.000
_cell.angle_alpha   90.00
_cell.angle_beta   90.00
_cell.angle_gamma   90.00
#
_symmetry.space_group_name_H-M   'P 1'
#
loop_
_entity.id
_entity.type
_entity.pdbx_description
1 polymer ?
#
loop_
_entity_poly.entity_id
_entity_poly.type
_entity_poly.pdbx_seq_one_letter_code
_entity_poly.pdbx_strand_id
1 'polypeptide(L)'
;MLLTITTTHQPATDLGYLLHKHPDKFQSVALSIGKAHIFYPESAPEKTTVALLLDIDPIDMVRGSRNLAGKGFALGQYVNDRPYVASSFMSVALAKAFSTAMNGKCSARPALVSVKMPLVVRIAVLPAPAGGEKLIRKLFEPLGYTVGLQRHTLDTQFAQWGESKYYTLELRHTIALKDLLSHLYVLIPALDNDKHYYVSQGEIDKLLDKGRGWLENHPAKEQITRRYLINLGSLAKEALNRLNEAVEDNTADEVPEEIKQKKQTLHQQRLGQVLAQLKKTGAKSVIDLGCGEGKLLKMLLKEKQFEKIAGMDVSFGELLKAKNKLYWDEMAPKQKERIQLFQGALTYRDKRLEGYDAAALVEVIEHLDESRLKSLERVVFELARPQTMVITTPNAEYNVMYDGMEAGHMRHTDHRFEWTREEFESWATDLAERHNYTVIFLPVGPEEPAIGAPSQMGIFTIKKS
;
A
#
# COMPACT_ATOMS: atom_id res chain seq x y z
N MET A 1 -18.58 15.13 -8.71
CA MET A 1 -18.26 15.25 -7.25
C MET A 1 -17.96 16.70 -6.88
N LEU A 2 -18.36 17.18 -5.69
CA LEU A 2 -18.36 18.62 -5.33
C LEU A 2 -17.54 18.94 -4.07
N LEU A 3 -16.70 19.98 -4.16
CA LEU A 3 -16.06 20.67 -3.04
C LEU A 3 -16.43 22.16 -3.07
N THR A 4 -16.79 22.74 -1.93
CA THR A 4 -17.04 24.17 -1.80
C THR A 4 -16.16 24.81 -0.74
N ILE A 5 -15.71 26.04 -0.96
CA ILE A 5 -14.99 26.85 0.03
C ILE A 5 -15.77 28.14 0.24
N THR A 6 -16.16 28.40 1.49
CA THR A 6 -16.95 29.56 1.88
C THR A 6 -16.15 30.43 2.84
N THR A 7 -16.28 31.75 2.74
CA THR A 7 -15.78 32.68 3.75
C THR A 7 -16.79 33.78 4.05
N THR A 8 -16.72 34.29 5.28
CA THR A 8 -17.40 35.51 5.75
C THR A 8 -16.39 36.58 6.15
N HIS A 9 -15.16 36.51 5.64
CA HIS A 9 -14.20 37.61 5.68
C HIS A 9 -14.83 38.89 5.11
N GLN A 10 -14.33 40.07 5.46
CA GLN A 10 -14.92 41.33 5.01
C GLN A 10 -13.88 42.15 4.22
N PRO A 11 -14.07 42.34 2.89
CA PRO A 11 -15.16 41.82 2.07
C PRO A 11 -14.94 40.34 1.65
N ALA A 12 -15.99 39.51 1.68
CA ALA A 12 -15.87 38.07 1.39
C ALA A 12 -15.52 37.81 -0.07
N THR A 13 -15.83 38.76 -0.95
CA THR A 13 -15.48 38.75 -2.38
C THR A 13 -13.98 38.69 -2.63
N ASP A 14 -13.15 39.02 -1.63
CA ASP A 14 -11.70 38.88 -1.71
C ASP A 14 -11.23 37.44 -1.99
N LEU A 15 -12.09 36.45 -1.69
CA LEU A 15 -11.85 35.06 -2.06
C LEU A 15 -11.64 34.88 -3.58
N GLY A 16 -12.33 35.67 -4.42
CA GLY A 16 -12.17 35.64 -5.88
C GLY A 16 -10.78 36.07 -6.34
N TYR A 17 -10.24 37.15 -5.75
CA TYR A 17 -8.89 37.63 -6.04
C TYR A 17 -7.83 36.61 -5.62
N LEU A 18 -7.98 36.05 -4.41
CA LEU A 18 -7.04 35.05 -3.90
C LEU A 18 -7.01 33.77 -4.73
N LEU A 19 -8.16 33.31 -5.25
CA LEU A 19 -8.25 32.12 -6.10
C LEU A 19 -7.91 32.39 -7.57
N HIS A 20 -7.77 33.66 -7.96
CA HIS A 20 -7.65 34.09 -9.36
C HIS A 20 -8.82 33.58 -10.19
N LYS A 21 -10.04 33.70 -9.64
CA LYS A 21 -11.29 33.28 -10.28
C LYS A 21 -12.32 34.39 -10.09
N HIS A 22 -12.84 34.88 -11.21
CA HIS A 22 -13.84 35.94 -11.18
C HIS A 22 -15.22 35.33 -10.88
N PRO A 23 -15.98 35.86 -9.89
CA PRO A 23 -17.30 35.32 -9.54
C PRO A 23 -18.28 35.18 -10.69
N ASP A 24 -18.33 36.18 -11.58
CA ASP A 24 -19.25 36.19 -12.75
C ASP A 24 -18.84 35.25 -13.89
N LYS A 25 -17.73 34.50 -13.76
CA LYS A 25 -17.24 33.62 -14.82
C LYS A 25 -17.33 32.16 -14.41
N PHE A 26 -18.16 31.40 -15.11
CA PHE A 26 -18.07 29.95 -15.12
C PHE A 26 -16.80 29.53 -15.87
N GLN A 27 -15.92 28.79 -15.21
CA GLN A 27 -14.66 28.33 -15.79
C GLN A 27 -14.56 26.82 -15.73
N SER A 28 -13.82 26.25 -16.67
CA SER A 28 -13.55 24.81 -16.72
C SER A 28 -12.09 24.55 -17.01
N VAL A 29 -11.49 23.59 -16.31
CA VAL A 29 -10.12 23.13 -16.55
C VAL A 29 -10.13 21.67 -16.98
N ALA A 30 -9.36 21.33 -18.01
CA ALA A 30 -9.24 19.96 -18.49
C ALA A 30 -8.36 19.13 -17.54
N LEU A 31 -8.86 17.97 -17.14
CA LEU A 31 -8.11 16.95 -16.40
C LEU A 31 -7.59 15.89 -17.38
N SER A 32 -6.76 14.96 -16.89
CA SER A 32 -6.35 13.80 -17.72
C SER A 32 -7.54 12.89 -18.02
N ILE A 33 -8.54 12.89 -17.15
CA ILE A 33 -9.78 12.12 -17.26
C ILE A 33 -10.91 13.08 -16.86
N GLY A 34 -11.64 13.62 -17.84
CA GLY A 34 -12.73 14.58 -17.62
C GLY A 34 -12.30 16.04 -17.38
N LYS A 35 -13.12 16.79 -16.64
CA LYS A 35 -12.99 18.24 -16.40
C LYS A 35 -13.27 18.59 -14.94
N ALA A 36 -12.82 19.78 -14.53
CA ALA A 36 -13.27 20.40 -13.29
C ALA A 36 -13.88 21.78 -13.60
N HIS A 37 -15.07 22.02 -13.08
CA HIS A 37 -15.82 23.27 -13.22
C HIS A 37 -15.68 24.12 -11.97
N ILE A 38 -15.46 25.42 -12.18
CA ILE A 38 -15.26 26.40 -11.12
C ILE A 38 -16.31 27.48 -11.30
N PHE A 39 -17.10 27.72 -10.26
CA PHE A 39 -18.15 28.74 -10.26
C PHE A 39 -18.46 29.21 -8.84
N TYR A 40 -19.16 30.34 -8.73
CA TYR A 40 -19.53 30.94 -7.45
C TYR A 40 -21.05 30.84 -7.28
N PRO A 41 -21.57 29.86 -6.51
CA PRO A 41 -22.99 29.82 -6.19
C PRO A 41 -23.46 31.03 -5.37
N GLU A 42 -22.55 31.71 -4.68
CA GLU A 42 -22.83 32.91 -3.89
C GLU A 42 -21.59 33.81 -3.89
N SER A 43 -21.76 35.09 -4.22
CA SER A 43 -20.70 36.09 -4.10
C SER A 43 -21.28 37.44 -3.70
N ALA A 44 -21.27 37.69 -2.39
CA ALA A 44 -21.65 38.95 -1.78
C ALA A 44 -20.53 39.41 -0.81
N PRO A 45 -20.46 40.70 -0.46
CA PRO A 45 -19.50 41.21 0.53
C PRO A 45 -19.57 40.49 1.88
N GLU A 46 -20.76 40.03 2.28
CA GLU A 46 -21.01 39.38 3.57
C GLU A 46 -20.57 37.91 3.57
N LYS A 47 -20.72 37.25 2.42
CA LYS A 47 -20.46 35.83 2.27
C LYS A 47 -20.18 35.50 0.80
N THR A 48 -19.10 34.77 0.57
CA THR A 48 -18.74 34.29 -0.76
C THR A 48 -18.38 32.82 -0.69
N THR A 49 -18.93 32.05 -1.63
CA THR A 49 -18.72 30.60 -1.78
C THR A 49 -18.23 30.32 -3.18
N VAL A 50 -17.09 29.63 -3.29
CA VAL A 50 -16.63 29.02 -4.54
C VAL A 50 -16.96 27.53 -4.54
N ALA A 51 -17.31 26.98 -5.70
CA ALA A 51 -17.52 25.57 -5.94
C ALA A 51 -16.49 25.04 -6.95
N LEU A 52 -15.95 23.85 -6.66
CA LEU A 52 -15.14 23.04 -7.57
C LEU A 52 -15.87 21.71 -7.78
N LEU A 53 -16.43 21.53 -8.98
CA LEU A 53 -17.20 20.36 -9.37
C LEU A 53 -16.39 19.52 -10.36
N LEU A 54 -16.09 18.26 -10.01
CA LEU A 54 -15.50 17.32 -10.96
C LEU A 54 -16.57 16.66 -11.80
N ASP A 55 -16.29 16.65 -13.10
CA ASP A 55 -17.02 15.97 -14.16
C ASP A 55 -16.05 14.96 -14.80
N ILE A 56 -15.97 13.77 -14.22
CA ILE A 56 -15.02 12.72 -14.62
C ILE A 56 -15.71 11.80 -15.63
N ASP A 57 -15.05 11.56 -16.76
CA ASP A 57 -15.51 10.61 -17.77
C ASP A 57 -15.14 9.17 -17.35
N PRO A 58 -16.12 8.31 -17.01
CA PRO A 58 -15.84 6.93 -16.60
C PRO A 58 -15.31 6.06 -17.76
N ILE A 59 -15.63 6.38 -19.01
CA ILE A 59 -15.20 5.60 -20.19
C ILE A 59 -13.72 5.85 -20.47
N ASP A 60 -13.30 7.12 -20.46
CA ASP A 60 -11.90 7.49 -20.69
C ASP A 60 -10.98 6.99 -19.57
N MET A 61 -11.50 6.89 -18.34
CA MET A 61 -10.79 6.29 -17.21
C MET A 61 -10.39 4.83 -17.51
N VAL A 62 -11.31 4.02 -18.04
CA VAL A 62 -11.02 2.60 -18.35
C VAL A 62 -10.06 2.47 -19.54
N ARG A 63 -10.18 3.33 -20.55
CA ARG A 63 -9.31 3.32 -21.72
C ARG A 63 -7.85 3.64 -21.37
N GLY A 64 -7.62 4.56 -20.44
CA GLY A 64 -6.30 4.92 -19.93
C GLY A 64 -5.69 3.88 -18.95
N SER A 65 -6.53 3.14 -18.23
CA SER A 65 -6.11 2.14 -17.22
C SER A 65 -5.71 0.76 -17.77
N ARG A 66 -5.64 0.57 -19.10
CA ARG A 66 -5.23 -0.71 -19.73
C ARG A 66 -3.85 -1.24 -19.27
N ASN A 67 -3.04 -0.42 -18.61
CA ASN A 67 -1.69 -0.78 -18.14
C ASN A 67 -1.56 -1.02 -16.62
N LEU A 68 -2.62 -0.94 -15.80
CA LEU A 68 -2.48 -1.01 -14.33
C LEU A 68 -3.34 -2.05 -13.58
N ALA A 69 -4.19 -2.83 -14.24
CA ALA A 69 -5.09 -3.74 -13.51
C ALA A 69 -4.73 -5.23 -13.65
N GLY A 70 -4.39 -5.85 -12.52
CA GLY A 70 -4.46 -7.29 -12.33
C GLY A 70 -5.91 -7.79 -12.37
N LYS A 71 -6.08 -9.08 -12.66
CA LYS A 71 -7.35 -9.78 -12.91
C LYS A 71 -8.25 -9.88 -11.65
N GLY A 72 -8.88 -8.78 -11.26
CA GLY A 72 -9.98 -8.76 -10.29
C GLY A 72 -11.15 -7.94 -10.83
N PHE A 73 -12.29 -8.60 -11.05
CA PHE A 73 -13.59 -8.02 -11.44
C PHE A 73 -13.56 -7.02 -12.62
N ALA A 74 -13.56 -7.53 -13.86
CA ALA A 74 -13.57 -6.72 -15.08
C ALA A 74 -14.71 -5.68 -15.15
N LEU A 75 -15.82 -5.90 -14.44
CA LEU A 75 -16.94 -4.96 -14.34
C LEU A 75 -16.64 -3.74 -13.44
N GLY A 76 -15.84 -3.92 -12.39
CA GLY A 76 -15.51 -2.88 -11.41
C GLY A 76 -14.67 -1.74 -12.00
N GLN A 77 -14.08 -1.94 -13.18
CA GLN A 77 -13.40 -0.88 -13.92
C GLN A 77 -14.39 0.09 -14.57
N TYR A 78 -15.52 -0.42 -15.06
CA TYR A 78 -16.57 0.38 -15.70
C TYR A 78 -17.58 0.95 -14.69
N VAL A 79 -17.85 0.21 -13.61
CA VAL A 79 -18.78 0.60 -12.56
C VAL A 79 -18.01 0.72 -11.24
N ASN A 80 -17.64 1.95 -10.90
CA ASN A 80 -17.01 2.28 -9.62
C ASN A 80 -17.38 3.68 -9.16
N ASP A 81 -16.94 3.98 -7.95
CA ASP A 81 -17.23 5.22 -7.23
C ASP A 81 -16.37 6.41 -7.68
N ARG A 82 -15.34 6.21 -8.50
CA ARG A 82 -14.28 7.20 -8.75
C ARG A 82 -14.75 8.51 -9.39
N PRO A 83 -15.75 8.53 -10.29
CA PRO A 83 -16.32 9.79 -10.77
C PRO A 83 -17.08 10.59 -9.70
N TYR A 84 -17.50 9.93 -8.62
CA TYR A 84 -18.47 10.45 -7.67
C TYR A 84 -17.88 10.80 -6.30
N VAL A 85 -16.64 10.40 -6.03
CA VAL A 85 -15.96 10.57 -4.73
C VAL A 85 -14.79 11.56 -4.81
N ALA A 86 -14.50 12.24 -3.70
CA ALA A 86 -13.35 13.11 -3.54
C ALA A 86 -12.08 12.29 -3.37
N SER A 87 -11.61 11.72 -4.47
CA SER A 87 -10.35 10.96 -4.55
C SER A 87 -9.16 11.87 -4.86
N SER A 88 -8.03 11.26 -5.22
CA SER A 88 -6.87 11.95 -5.79
C SER A 88 -7.19 12.86 -6.99
N PHE A 89 -8.29 12.63 -7.73
CA PHE A 89 -8.74 13.55 -8.77
C PHE A 89 -9.09 14.95 -8.23
N MET A 90 -9.60 15.04 -6.99
CA MET A 90 -9.88 16.33 -6.35
C MET A 90 -8.59 17.11 -6.12
N SER A 91 -7.52 16.47 -5.63
CA SER A 91 -6.23 17.13 -5.45
C SER A 91 -5.63 17.63 -6.77
N VAL A 92 -5.73 16.83 -7.84
CA VAL A 92 -5.30 17.26 -9.18
C VAL A 92 -6.11 18.46 -9.67
N ALA A 93 -7.42 18.46 -9.45
CA ALA A 93 -8.28 19.57 -9.81
C ALA A 93 -7.99 20.84 -9.00
N LEU A 94 -7.76 20.73 -7.68
CA LEU A 94 -7.33 21.85 -6.83
C LEU A 94 -6.02 22.45 -7.36
N ALA A 95 -5.03 21.61 -7.67
CA ALA A 95 -3.75 22.06 -8.20
C ALA A 95 -3.89 22.74 -9.57
N LYS A 96 -4.76 22.23 -10.46
CA LYS A 96 -4.99 22.85 -11.78
C LYS A 96 -5.83 24.14 -11.70
N ALA A 97 -6.88 24.15 -10.88
CA ALA A 97 -7.80 25.26 -10.75
C ALA A 97 -7.19 26.43 -9.97
N PHE A 98 -6.43 26.13 -8.91
CA PHE A 98 -6.00 27.10 -7.90
C PHE A 98 -4.47 27.11 -7.69
N SER A 99 -3.69 26.71 -8.71
CA SER A 99 -2.21 26.68 -8.64
C SER A 99 -1.59 27.96 -8.10
N THR A 100 -2.03 29.13 -8.59
CA THR A 100 -1.49 30.44 -8.18
C THR A 100 -1.74 30.72 -6.70
N ALA A 101 -2.95 30.40 -6.22
CA ALA A 101 -3.35 30.55 -4.82
C ALA A 101 -2.56 29.58 -3.91
N MET A 102 -2.41 28.32 -4.34
CA MET A 102 -1.63 27.30 -3.63
C MET A 102 -0.16 27.67 -3.50
N ASN A 103 0.39 28.39 -4.48
CA ASN A 103 1.76 28.88 -4.45
C ASN A 103 1.91 30.22 -3.71
N GLY A 104 0.86 30.69 -3.02
CA GLY A 104 0.90 31.91 -2.23
C GLY A 104 1.12 33.18 -3.05
N LYS A 105 0.56 33.26 -4.26
CA LYS A 105 0.69 34.43 -5.13
C LYS A 105 -0.67 35.10 -5.35
N CYS A 106 -0.74 36.42 -5.20
CA CYS A 106 -1.89 37.23 -5.57
C CYS A 106 -1.41 38.60 -6.05
N SER A 107 -1.45 38.86 -7.36
CA SER A 107 -0.99 40.13 -7.93
C SER A 107 -1.95 41.30 -7.64
N ALA A 108 -3.26 41.03 -7.66
CA ALA A 108 -4.28 42.05 -7.41
C ALA A 108 -4.35 42.50 -5.94
N ARG A 109 -4.11 41.57 -5.00
CA ARG A 109 -4.18 41.81 -3.55
C ARG A 109 -3.07 41.04 -2.80
N PRO A 110 -1.79 41.45 -2.91
CA PRO A 110 -0.67 40.71 -2.30
C PRO A 110 -0.78 40.59 -0.78
N ALA A 111 -1.28 41.63 -0.11
CA ALA A 111 -1.42 41.69 1.34
C ALA A 111 -2.36 40.60 1.91
N LEU A 112 -3.30 40.08 1.11
CA LEU A 112 -4.28 39.10 1.56
C LEU A 112 -3.76 37.67 1.62
N VAL A 113 -2.61 37.38 0.99
CA VAL A 113 -2.07 36.01 0.88
C VAL A 113 -1.79 35.38 2.25
N SER A 114 -1.33 36.18 3.21
CA SER A 114 -1.01 35.75 4.58
C SER A 114 -2.14 35.99 5.58
N VAL A 115 -3.24 36.61 5.15
CA VAL A 115 -4.38 36.92 6.03
C VAL A 115 -5.11 35.61 6.35
N LYS A 116 -5.29 35.35 7.65
CA LYS A 116 -6.11 34.25 8.12
C LYS A 116 -7.58 34.64 8.00
N MET A 117 -8.34 33.86 7.23
CA MET A 117 -9.77 34.09 6.99
C MET A 117 -10.60 32.98 7.61
N PRO A 118 -11.81 33.26 8.14
CA PRO A 118 -12.74 32.22 8.54
C PRO A 118 -13.18 31.47 7.28
N LEU A 119 -12.76 30.22 7.15
CA LEU A 119 -13.00 29.37 6.00
C LEU A 119 -13.82 28.15 6.41
N VAL A 120 -14.85 27.86 5.62
CA VAL A 120 -15.67 26.65 5.74
C VAL A 120 -15.55 25.85 4.44
N VAL A 121 -15.03 24.64 4.53
CA VAL A 121 -14.96 23.71 3.39
C VAL A 121 -16.00 22.63 3.55
N ARG A 122 -16.71 22.31 2.48
CA ARG A 122 -17.61 21.16 2.42
C ARG A 122 -17.23 20.26 1.26
N ILE A 123 -17.04 18.98 1.55
CA ILE A 123 -16.77 17.93 0.57
C ILE A 123 -17.97 16.98 0.60
N ALA A 124 -18.68 16.89 -0.53
CA ALA A 124 -19.97 16.18 -0.57
C ALA A 124 -19.83 14.68 -0.29
N VAL A 125 -18.82 14.04 -0.89
CA VAL A 125 -18.58 12.59 -0.79
C VAL A 125 -17.09 12.35 -0.67
N LEU A 126 -16.63 11.98 0.52
CA LEU A 126 -15.24 11.66 0.84
C LEU A 126 -15.13 10.19 1.24
N PRO A 127 -14.36 9.36 0.52
CA PRO A 127 -14.12 7.98 0.88
C PRO A 127 -13.09 7.89 2.01
N ALA A 128 -13.35 7.04 3.00
CA ALA A 128 -12.39 6.72 4.05
C ALA A 128 -12.45 5.21 4.39
N PRO A 129 -11.35 4.59 4.86
CA PRO A 129 -11.34 3.16 5.21
C PRO A 129 -12.27 2.85 6.40
N ALA A 130 -12.36 1.57 6.78
CA ALA A 130 -13.02 1.17 8.03
C ALA A 130 -12.47 1.97 9.22
N GLY A 131 -13.36 2.51 10.05
CA GLY A 131 -12.99 3.47 11.11
C GLY A 131 -12.67 4.89 10.61
N GLY A 132 -13.13 5.24 9.41
CA GLY A 132 -12.80 6.47 8.68
C GLY A 132 -13.01 7.76 9.46
N GLU A 133 -14.04 7.84 10.31
CA GLU A 133 -14.25 9.01 11.17
C GLU A 133 -13.05 9.32 12.06
N LYS A 134 -12.51 8.32 12.78
CA LYS A 134 -11.34 8.50 13.65
C LYS A 134 -10.13 8.97 12.86
N LEU A 135 -9.97 8.45 11.64
CA LEU A 135 -8.87 8.86 10.75
C LEU A 135 -9.04 10.32 10.29
N ILE A 136 -10.22 10.71 9.80
CA ILE A 136 -10.48 12.07 9.31
C ILE A 136 -10.21 13.09 10.43
N ARG A 137 -10.72 12.83 11.63
CA ARG A 137 -10.45 13.66 12.81
C ARG A 137 -8.96 13.75 13.12
N LYS A 138 -8.28 12.61 13.19
CA LYS A 138 -6.82 12.53 13.42
C LYS A 138 -5.99 13.30 12.40
N LEU A 139 -6.47 13.47 11.16
CA LEU A 139 -5.74 14.18 10.11
C LEU A 139 -6.02 15.70 10.09
N PHE A 140 -7.22 16.14 10.48
CA PHE A 140 -7.59 17.56 10.39
C PHE A 140 -7.60 18.28 11.74
N GLU A 141 -8.03 17.66 12.83
CA GLU A 141 -8.12 18.33 14.14
C GLU A 141 -6.77 18.85 14.65
N PRO A 142 -5.62 18.14 14.50
CA PRO A 142 -4.32 18.68 14.90
C PRO A 142 -3.87 19.93 14.12
N LEU A 143 -4.46 20.19 12.96
CA LEU A 143 -4.22 21.40 12.17
C LEU A 143 -5.13 22.57 12.61
N GLY A 144 -5.97 22.39 13.63
CA GLY A 144 -6.85 23.43 14.16
C GLY A 144 -8.24 23.49 13.54
N TYR A 145 -8.62 22.49 12.73
CA TYR A 145 -9.96 22.41 12.16
C TYR A 145 -10.99 21.91 13.16
N THR A 146 -12.17 22.54 13.16
CA THR A 146 -13.38 21.88 13.66
C THR A 146 -13.95 20.99 12.56
N VAL A 147 -14.15 19.71 12.88
CA VAL A 147 -14.55 18.67 11.93
C VAL A 147 -16.00 18.25 12.16
N GLY A 148 -16.86 18.53 11.18
CA GLY A 148 -18.23 18.02 11.07
C GLY A 148 -18.29 16.86 10.09
N LEU A 149 -18.89 15.74 10.49
CA LEU A 149 -18.97 14.52 9.69
C LEU A 149 -20.38 13.97 9.67
N GLN A 150 -20.84 13.62 8.47
CA GLN A 150 -22.05 12.84 8.25
C GLN A 150 -21.68 11.60 7.45
N ARG A 151 -21.85 10.42 8.04
CA ARG A 151 -21.70 9.13 7.35
C ARG A 151 -22.98 8.82 6.56
N HIS A 152 -22.83 8.24 5.38
CA HIS A 152 -23.95 7.85 4.53
C HIS A 152 -24.19 6.35 4.62
N THR A 153 -25.45 5.92 4.62
CA THR A 153 -25.83 4.51 4.45
C THR A 153 -25.55 4.04 3.03
N LEU A 154 -25.34 2.73 2.84
CA LEU A 154 -25.12 2.17 1.49
C LEU A 154 -26.36 2.32 0.61
N ASP A 155 -27.53 2.06 1.18
CA ASP A 155 -28.82 2.20 0.51
C ASP A 155 -29.90 2.55 1.53
N THR A 156 -30.75 3.52 1.20
CA THR A 156 -31.85 3.95 2.07
C THR A 156 -33.04 2.99 2.07
N GLN A 157 -33.18 2.17 1.02
CA GLN A 157 -34.22 1.14 0.91
C GLN A 157 -33.79 -0.19 1.55
N PHE A 158 -32.48 -0.43 1.67
CA PHE A 158 -31.89 -1.64 2.24
C PHE A 158 -30.98 -1.33 3.43
N ALA A 159 -31.57 -0.78 4.50
CA ALA A 159 -30.83 -0.35 5.70
C ALA A 159 -29.98 -1.47 6.33
N GLN A 160 -30.38 -2.74 6.16
CA GLN A 160 -29.63 -3.91 6.64
C GLN A 160 -28.25 -4.09 5.98
N TRP A 161 -27.98 -3.44 4.85
CA TRP A 161 -26.63 -3.42 4.24
C TRP A 161 -25.65 -2.56 5.05
N GLY A 162 -26.16 -1.71 5.93
CA GLY A 162 -25.37 -0.92 6.86
C GLY A 162 -24.75 0.33 6.25
N GLU A 163 -23.74 0.83 6.95
CA GLU A 163 -23.11 2.11 6.67
C GLU A 163 -22.06 2.01 5.56
N SER A 164 -22.05 2.99 4.66
CA SER A 164 -21.04 3.07 3.60
C SER A 164 -19.67 3.52 4.13
N LYS A 165 -18.68 3.54 3.25
CA LYS A 165 -17.35 4.12 3.48
C LYS A 165 -17.28 5.63 3.19
N TYR A 166 -18.41 6.26 2.85
CA TYR A 166 -18.47 7.63 2.37
C TYR A 166 -18.99 8.59 3.43
N TYR A 167 -18.40 9.78 3.46
CA TYR A 167 -18.73 10.85 4.39
C TYR A 167 -18.99 12.16 3.65
N THR A 168 -19.96 12.96 4.09
CA THR A 168 -19.91 14.40 3.87
C THR A 168 -19.04 15.01 4.96
N LEU A 169 -17.99 15.72 4.55
CA LEU A 169 -17.04 16.38 5.45
C LEU A 169 -17.27 17.89 5.42
N GLU A 170 -17.40 18.50 6.60
CA GLU A 170 -17.35 19.93 6.82
C GLU A 170 -16.13 20.29 7.69
N LEU A 171 -15.30 21.22 7.22
CA LEU A 171 -14.11 21.71 7.92
C LEU A 171 -14.26 23.21 8.17
N ARG A 172 -14.07 23.65 9.42
CA ARG A 172 -14.09 25.07 9.78
C ARG A 172 -12.77 25.47 10.43
N HIS A 173 -12.13 26.52 9.94
CA HIS A 173 -10.90 27.06 10.53
C HIS A 173 -10.64 28.51 10.09
N THR A 174 -9.91 29.26 10.92
CA THR A 174 -9.41 30.60 10.57
C THR A 174 -7.94 30.49 10.16
N ILE A 175 -7.70 30.40 8.86
CA ILE A 175 -6.38 30.08 8.28
C ILE A 175 -6.17 30.83 6.97
N ALA A 176 -4.92 30.97 6.51
CA ALA A 176 -4.65 31.51 5.19
C ALA A 176 -5.10 30.50 4.11
N LEU A 177 -5.62 31.02 2.99
CA LEU A 177 -6.17 30.19 1.92
C LEU A 177 -5.13 29.21 1.34
N LYS A 178 -3.87 29.65 1.23
CA LYS A 178 -2.78 28.81 0.71
C LYS A 178 -2.60 27.53 1.54
N ASP A 179 -2.69 27.65 2.86
CA ASP A 179 -2.45 26.56 3.80
C ASP A 179 -3.65 25.60 3.78
N LEU A 180 -4.88 26.14 3.72
CA LEU A 180 -6.08 25.34 3.49
C LEU A 180 -5.97 24.48 2.23
N LEU A 181 -5.59 25.09 1.10
CA LEU A 181 -5.48 24.36 -0.18
C LEU A 181 -4.36 23.31 -0.14
N SER A 182 -3.26 23.60 0.54
CA SER A 182 -2.18 22.66 0.81
C SER A 182 -2.66 21.45 1.64
N HIS A 183 -3.37 21.69 2.74
CA HIS A 183 -3.93 20.63 3.59
C HIS A 183 -4.88 19.73 2.78
N LEU A 184 -5.82 20.32 2.03
CA LEU A 184 -6.77 19.56 1.21
C LEU A 184 -6.05 18.73 0.13
N TYR A 185 -5.04 19.31 -0.53
CA TYR A 185 -4.29 18.63 -1.57
C TYR A 185 -3.60 17.36 -1.06
N VAL A 186 -3.01 17.40 0.14
CA VAL A 186 -2.29 16.26 0.75
C VAL A 186 -3.23 15.28 1.46
N LEU A 187 -4.22 15.77 2.21
CA LEU A 187 -5.01 14.91 3.09
C LEU A 187 -6.12 14.15 2.37
N ILE A 188 -6.70 14.70 1.29
CA ILE A 188 -7.74 14.00 0.52
C ILE A 188 -7.22 12.66 -0.04
N PRO A 189 -6.06 12.59 -0.74
CA PRO A 189 -5.52 11.32 -1.22
C PRO A 189 -5.09 10.38 -0.10
N ALA A 190 -4.63 10.93 1.04
CA ALA A 190 -4.24 10.13 2.20
C ALA A 190 -5.46 9.43 2.86
N LEU A 191 -6.67 10.00 2.75
CA LEU A 191 -7.89 9.38 3.26
C LEU A 191 -8.36 8.23 2.36
N ASP A 192 -8.41 8.46 1.05
CA ASP A 192 -8.86 7.48 0.04
C ASP A 192 -7.96 6.24 0.01
N ASN A 193 -6.64 6.42 0.10
CA ASN A 193 -5.63 5.34 0.08
C ASN A 193 -5.72 4.43 -1.16
N ASP A 194 -6.27 4.97 -2.24
CA ASP A 194 -6.33 4.40 -3.58
C ASP A 194 -6.13 5.57 -4.57
N LYS A 195 -5.13 5.48 -5.46
CA LYS A 195 -4.91 6.50 -6.50
C LYS A 195 -5.10 5.88 -7.87
N HIS A 196 -5.72 6.65 -8.77
CA HIS A 196 -6.00 6.26 -10.15
C HIS A 196 -4.80 6.40 -11.10
N TYR A 197 -3.60 6.64 -10.56
CA TYR A 197 -2.38 6.84 -11.32
C TYR A 197 -1.18 6.23 -10.58
N TYR A 198 -0.12 5.92 -11.34
CA TYR A 198 1.11 5.36 -10.81
C TYR A 198 1.85 6.38 -9.92
N VAL A 199 2.19 5.98 -8.69
CA VAL A 199 2.95 6.81 -7.75
C VAL A 199 4.44 6.65 -8.02
N SER A 200 5.05 7.71 -8.53
CA SER A 200 6.50 7.81 -8.84
C SER A 200 7.26 8.61 -7.79
N GLN A 201 8.59 8.67 -7.92
CA GLN A 201 9.46 9.54 -7.11
C GLN A 201 9.00 11.01 -7.05
N GLY A 202 8.52 11.57 -8.16
CA GLY A 202 8.03 12.95 -8.19
C GLY A 202 6.80 13.21 -7.31
N GLU A 203 6.10 12.18 -6.82
CA GLU A 203 5.05 12.35 -5.81
C GLU A 203 5.61 12.66 -4.42
N ILE A 204 6.85 12.25 -4.13
CA ILE A 204 7.56 12.65 -2.90
C ILE A 204 7.81 14.15 -2.94
N ASP A 205 8.39 14.67 -4.03
CA ASP A 205 8.71 16.09 -4.12
C ASP A 205 7.45 16.95 -4.02
N LYS A 206 6.33 16.52 -4.63
CA LYS A 206 5.02 17.17 -4.46
C LYS A 206 4.51 17.12 -3.02
N LEU A 207 4.64 15.97 -2.35
CA LEU A 207 4.24 15.83 -0.95
C LEU A 207 5.06 16.78 -0.06
N LEU A 208 6.36 16.86 -0.26
CA LEU A 208 7.25 17.73 0.51
C LEU A 208 6.99 19.21 0.21
N ASP A 209 6.82 19.58 -1.05
CA ASP A 209 6.49 20.95 -1.45
C ASP A 209 5.16 21.40 -0.83
N LYS A 210 4.11 20.57 -0.96
CA LYS A 210 2.78 20.90 -0.43
C LYS A 210 2.64 20.66 1.07
N GLY A 211 3.45 19.81 1.67
CA GLY A 211 3.48 19.56 3.10
C GLY A 211 4.32 20.54 3.90
N ARG A 212 5.17 21.34 3.24
CA ARG A 212 6.11 22.26 3.88
C ARG A 212 5.40 23.22 4.84
N GLY A 213 5.93 23.34 6.05
CA GLY A 213 5.47 24.26 7.08
C GLY A 213 4.46 23.65 8.05
N TRP A 214 3.98 22.42 7.80
CA TRP A 214 2.98 21.78 8.67
C TRP A 214 3.13 20.27 8.78
N LEU A 215 3.51 19.57 7.71
CA LEU A 215 3.54 18.10 7.69
C LEU A 215 4.65 17.56 8.60
N GLU A 216 5.79 18.23 8.66
CA GLU A 216 6.93 17.91 9.52
C GLU A 216 6.59 17.86 11.01
N ASN A 217 5.63 18.71 11.42
CA ASN A 217 5.17 18.88 12.80
C ASN A 217 3.85 18.16 13.08
N HIS A 218 3.23 17.55 12.07
CA HIS A 218 1.94 16.90 12.24
C HIS A 218 2.09 15.60 13.05
N PRO A 219 1.30 15.36 14.12
CA PRO A 219 1.44 14.16 14.95
C PRO A 219 1.18 12.86 14.17
N ALA A 220 0.40 12.93 13.10
CA ALA A 220 0.15 11.82 12.18
C ALA A 220 1.05 11.81 10.93
N LYS A 221 2.21 12.50 10.92
CA LYS A 221 3.07 12.65 9.71
C LYS A 221 3.45 11.33 9.04
N GLU A 222 3.75 10.31 9.82
CA GLU A 222 4.09 8.97 9.31
C GLU A 222 2.89 8.34 8.58
N GLN A 223 1.71 8.44 9.19
CA GLN A 223 0.48 7.88 8.63
C GLN A 223 0.06 8.63 7.37
N ILE A 224 0.15 9.97 7.36
CA ILE A 224 -0.15 10.80 6.19
C ILE A 224 0.81 10.44 5.06
N THR A 225 2.11 10.41 5.31
CA THR A 225 3.13 10.14 4.30
C THR A 225 2.98 8.76 3.68
N ARG A 226 2.77 7.73 4.52
CA ARG A 226 2.54 6.36 4.04
C ARG A 226 1.28 6.29 3.18
N ARG A 227 0.15 6.81 3.66
CA ARG A 227 -1.13 6.72 2.92
C ARG A 227 -1.14 7.56 1.64
N TYR A 228 -0.53 8.75 1.66
CA TYR A 228 -0.36 9.58 0.47
C TYR A 228 0.43 8.86 -0.62
N LEU A 229 1.40 8.03 -0.24
CA LEU A 229 2.22 7.21 -1.14
C LEU A 229 1.68 5.78 -1.30
N ILE A 230 0.40 5.54 -0.98
CA ILE A 230 -0.30 4.24 -1.11
C ILE A 230 0.47 3.09 -0.41
N ASN A 231 1.08 3.40 0.72
CA ASN A 231 1.89 2.49 1.53
C ASN A 231 3.07 1.85 0.79
N LEU A 232 3.59 2.50 -0.26
CA LEU A 232 4.82 2.09 -0.94
C LEU A 232 6.02 2.32 -0.02
N GLY A 233 6.45 1.24 0.64
CA GLY A 233 7.40 1.31 1.77
C GLY A 233 8.74 1.99 1.46
N SER A 234 9.27 1.87 0.23
CA SER A 234 10.51 2.57 -0.16
C SER A 234 10.31 4.08 -0.29
N LEU A 235 9.24 4.51 -0.98
CA LEU A 235 8.94 5.92 -1.19
C LEU A 235 8.55 6.61 0.11
N ALA A 236 7.72 5.94 0.93
CA ALA A 236 7.31 6.48 2.22
C ALA A 236 8.48 6.63 3.19
N LYS A 237 9.43 5.68 3.17
CA LYS A 237 10.64 5.77 3.99
C LYS A 237 11.54 6.92 3.55
N GLU A 238 11.74 7.09 2.24
CA GLU A 238 12.54 8.19 1.72
C GLU A 238 11.92 9.56 2.02
N ALA A 239 10.60 9.70 1.81
CA ALA A 239 9.87 10.91 2.16
C ALA A 239 9.97 11.24 3.65
N LEU A 240 9.87 10.24 4.53
CA LEU A 240 10.01 10.42 5.97
C LEU A 240 11.43 10.78 6.40
N ASN A 241 12.46 10.22 5.76
CA ASN A 241 13.84 10.61 6.02
C ASN A 241 14.04 12.10 5.70
N ARG A 242 13.61 12.55 4.50
CA ARG A 242 13.71 13.96 4.10
C ARG A 242 12.91 14.90 5.01
N LEU A 243 11.73 14.47 5.48
CA LEU A 243 10.94 15.23 6.46
C LEU A 243 11.63 15.36 7.81
N ASN A 244 12.36 14.34 8.25
CA ASN A 244 13.09 14.37 9.52
C ASN A 244 14.40 15.18 9.40
N GLU A 245 15.12 15.05 8.28
CA GLU A 245 16.30 15.89 7.97
C GLU A 245 15.95 17.39 7.95
N ALA A 246 14.75 17.75 7.46
CA ALA A 246 14.27 19.15 7.49
C ALA A 246 13.96 19.68 8.90
N VAL A 247 13.78 18.80 9.89
CA VAL A 247 13.60 19.16 11.30
C VAL A 247 14.96 19.33 11.98
N GLU A 248 15.96 18.55 11.59
CA GLU A 248 17.34 18.63 12.11
C GLU A 248 18.03 19.98 11.79
N ASP A 249 17.62 20.67 10.71
CA ASP A 249 18.11 22.01 10.36
C ASP A 249 17.49 23.15 11.21
N ASN A 250 16.47 22.90 12.05
CA ASN A 250 15.75 23.94 12.81
C ASN A 250 15.79 23.80 14.33
N THR A 251 16.45 22.78 14.88
CA THR A 251 16.66 22.66 16.34
C THR A 251 18.03 22.06 16.60
N ALA A 252 19.01 22.93 16.86
CA ALA A 252 20.23 22.54 17.57
C ALA A 252 19.87 22.36 19.05
N ASP A 253 19.53 21.14 19.43
CA ASP A 253 19.70 20.64 20.79
C ASP A 253 19.97 19.14 20.74
N GLU A 254 21.11 18.76 21.32
CA GLU A 254 21.66 17.42 21.35
C GLU A 254 20.71 16.45 22.08
N VAL A 255 20.31 15.37 21.39
CA VAL A 255 19.76 14.18 22.06
C VAL A 255 20.68 12.99 21.73
N PRO A 256 21.20 12.26 22.73
CA PRO A 256 22.23 11.25 22.51
C PRO A 256 21.79 10.12 21.56
N GLU A 257 22.71 9.74 20.66
CA GLU A 257 22.61 8.53 19.86
C GLU A 257 22.63 7.27 20.75
N GLU A 258 21.46 6.74 21.08
CA GLU A 258 21.32 5.34 21.48
C GLU A 258 20.58 4.55 20.38
N ILE A 259 21.39 4.00 19.47
CA ILE A 259 21.23 2.71 18.77
C ILE A 259 19.77 2.26 18.51
N LYS A 260 19.11 2.80 17.48
CA LYS A 260 17.96 2.12 16.84
C LYS A 260 18.47 1.09 15.84
N GLN A 261 18.84 -0.10 16.32
CA GLN A 261 18.88 -1.29 15.47
C GLN A 261 17.50 -1.46 14.82
N LYS A 262 17.43 -1.30 13.49
CA LYS A 262 16.20 -1.53 12.71
C LYS A 262 15.71 -2.96 12.97
N LYS A 263 14.66 -3.13 13.78
CA LYS A 263 13.99 -4.44 13.94
C LYS A 263 13.57 -4.91 12.55
N GLN A 264 14.14 -6.04 12.11
CA GLN A 264 13.77 -6.66 10.84
C GLN A 264 12.29 -7.01 10.83
N THR A 265 11.58 -6.79 9.72
CA THR A 265 10.18 -7.20 9.58
C THR A 265 10.07 -8.74 9.61
N LEU A 266 8.92 -9.28 10.03
CA LEU A 266 8.71 -10.75 10.07
C LEU A 266 9.01 -11.41 8.71
N HIS A 267 8.54 -10.81 7.61
CA HIS A 267 8.82 -11.32 6.27
C HIS A 267 10.33 -11.32 5.94
N GLN A 268 11.09 -10.32 6.37
CA GLN A 268 12.55 -10.30 6.21
C GLN A 268 13.23 -11.33 7.10
N GLN A 269 12.78 -11.51 8.33
CA GLN A 269 13.29 -12.53 9.25
C GLN A 269 13.08 -13.93 8.65
N ARG A 270 11.88 -14.20 8.13
CA ARG A 270 11.54 -15.45 7.42
C ARG A 270 12.48 -15.73 6.26
N LEU A 271 12.59 -14.79 5.32
CA LEU A 271 13.49 -14.95 4.17
C LEU A 271 14.95 -15.11 4.58
N GLY A 272 15.39 -14.40 5.62
CA GLY A 272 16.73 -14.53 6.19
C GLY A 272 16.97 -15.91 6.78
N GLN A 273 16.02 -16.46 7.53
CA GLN A 273 16.11 -17.80 8.09
C GLN A 273 16.06 -18.87 7.00
N VAL A 274 15.15 -18.78 6.02
CA VAL A 274 15.10 -19.71 4.87
C VAL A 274 16.44 -19.72 4.14
N LEU A 275 17.00 -18.54 3.83
CA LEU A 275 18.34 -18.43 3.23
C LEU A 275 19.40 -19.10 4.08
N ALA A 276 19.40 -18.86 5.40
CA ALA A 276 20.37 -19.44 6.32
C ALA A 276 20.29 -20.97 6.34
N GLN A 277 19.09 -21.54 6.32
CA GLN A 277 18.90 -23.00 6.27
C GLN A 277 19.35 -23.57 4.93
N LEU A 278 18.96 -22.95 3.81
CA LEU A 278 19.42 -23.34 2.48
C LEU A 278 20.95 -23.32 2.37
N LYS A 279 21.62 -22.31 2.94
CA LYS A 279 23.09 -22.25 2.97
C LYS A 279 23.71 -23.43 3.75
N LYS A 280 23.16 -23.76 4.93
CA LYS A 280 23.66 -24.87 5.77
C LYS A 280 23.64 -26.23 5.06
N THR A 281 22.77 -26.43 4.08
CA THR A 281 22.69 -27.69 3.32
C THR A 281 23.92 -27.96 2.44
N GLY A 282 24.67 -26.91 2.06
CA GLY A 282 25.72 -27.03 1.05
C GLY A 282 25.21 -27.18 -0.39
N ALA A 283 23.90 -27.04 -0.62
CA ALA A 283 23.28 -27.12 -1.95
C ALA A 283 23.92 -26.16 -2.95
N LYS A 284 24.17 -26.65 -4.16
CA LYS A 284 24.67 -25.86 -5.30
C LYS A 284 23.54 -25.43 -6.21
N SER A 285 22.48 -26.23 -6.29
CA SER A 285 21.29 -25.94 -7.06
C SER A 285 20.07 -25.75 -6.15
N VAL A 286 19.38 -24.62 -6.32
CA VAL A 286 18.22 -24.24 -5.50
C VAL A 286 17.04 -23.78 -6.36
N ILE A 287 15.83 -24.21 -6.01
CA ILE A 287 14.59 -23.75 -6.65
C ILE A 287 13.63 -23.14 -5.63
N ASP A 288 13.15 -21.93 -5.93
CA ASP A 288 12.10 -21.22 -5.19
C ASP A 288 10.75 -21.48 -5.86
N LEU A 289 9.90 -22.25 -5.19
CA LEU A 289 8.61 -22.72 -5.67
C LEU A 289 7.52 -21.78 -5.15
N GLY A 290 6.88 -21.01 -6.05
CA GLY A 290 6.03 -19.88 -5.65
C GLY A 290 6.86 -18.64 -5.33
N CYS A 291 7.81 -18.29 -6.20
CA CYS A 291 8.82 -17.27 -5.92
C CYS A 291 8.28 -15.83 -5.81
N GLY A 292 7.03 -15.60 -6.22
CA GLY A 292 6.40 -14.28 -6.27
C GLY A 292 7.27 -13.28 -7.04
N GLU A 293 7.38 -12.08 -6.49
CA GLU A 293 8.24 -11.00 -7.02
C GLU A 293 9.75 -11.22 -6.80
N GLY A 294 10.20 -12.43 -6.45
CA GLY A 294 11.61 -12.83 -6.50
C GLY A 294 12.49 -12.32 -5.35
N LYS A 295 11.93 -12.07 -4.17
CA LYS A 295 12.69 -11.58 -3.00
C LYS A 295 13.74 -12.59 -2.51
N LEU A 296 13.38 -13.86 -2.38
CA LEU A 296 14.32 -14.92 -1.99
C LEU A 296 15.38 -15.11 -3.08
N LEU A 297 14.97 -15.16 -4.35
CA LEU A 297 15.88 -15.24 -5.50
C LEU A 297 16.97 -14.16 -5.50
N LYS A 298 16.58 -12.91 -5.17
CA LYS A 298 17.51 -11.79 -5.05
C LYS A 298 18.54 -12.00 -3.93
N MET A 299 18.16 -12.69 -2.86
CA MET A 299 19.06 -13.04 -1.76
C MET A 299 19.98 -14.21 -2.17
N LEU A 300 19.43 -15.24 -2.80
CA LEU A 300 20.19 -16.40 -3.29
C LEU A 300 21.28 -16.00 -4.31
N LEU A 301 20.99 -15.06 -5.22
CA LEU A 301 21.95 -14.57 -6.22
C LEU A 301 23.22 -13.95 -5.62
N LYS A 302 23.14 -13.40 -4.41
CA LYS A 302 24.28 -12.79 -3.71
C LYS A 302 25.23 -13.84 -3.13
N GLU A 303 24.74 -15.05 -2.92
CA GLU A 303 25.53 -16.14 -2.37
C GLU A 303 26.25 -16.88 -3.50
N LYS A 304 27.57 -17.02 -3.37
CA LYS A 304 28.40 -17.72 -4.38
C LYS A 304 28.17 -19.23 -4.40
N GLN A 305 27.64 -19.79 -3.31
CA GLN A 305 27.38 -21.22 -3.15
C GLN A 305 26.37 -21.76 -4.18
N PHE A 306 25.34 -20.97 -4.50
CA PHE A 306 24.27 -21.40 -5.41
C PHE A 306 24.69 -21.19 -6.87
N GLU A 307 25.25 -22.22 -7.49
CA GLU A 307 25.67 -22.23 -8.88
C GLU A 307 24.47 -22.24 -9.86
N LYS A 308 23.34 -22.84 -9.46
CA LYS A 308 22.10 -22.88 -10.26
C LYS A 308 20.89 -22.47 -9.41
N ILE A 309 20.16 -21.46 -9.84
CA ILE A 309 18.99 -20.91 -9.15
C ILE A 309 17.79 -20.95 -10.10
N ALA A 310 16.63 -21.38 -9.62
CA ALA A 310 15.38 -21.20 -10.35
C ALA A 310 14.29 -20.58 -9.49
N GLY A 311 13.45 -19.76 -10.12
CA GLY A 311 12.19 -19.30 -9.58
C GLY A 311 11.03 -19.77 -10.44
N MET A 312 10.06 -20.42 -9.82
CA MET A 312 8.80 -20.79 -10.46
C MET A 312 7.65 -20.07 -9.79
N ASP A 313 6.72 -19.55 -10.59
CA ASP A 313 5.45 -19.04 -10.07
C ASP A 313 4.30 -19.37 -11.04
N VAL A 314 3.08 -19.50 -10.51
CA VAL A 314 1.86 -19.69 -11.32
C VAL A 314 1.46 -18.40 -12.03
N SER A 315 1.78 -17.25 -11.42
CA SER A 315 1.51 -15.92 -11.92
C SER A 315 2.64 -15.41 -12.81
N PHE A 316 2.36 -15.34 -14.11
CA PHE A 316 3.27 -14.66 -15.05
C PHE A 316 3.55 -13.20 -14.66
N GLY A 317 2.59 -12.53 -14.03
CA GLY A 317 2.76 -11.16 -13.55
C GLY A 317 3.79 -11.03 -12.43
N GLU A 318 3.83 -11.99 -11.50
CA GLU A 318 4.84 -12.04 -10.45
C GLU A 318 6.23 -12.32 -11.01
N LEU A 319 6.34 -13.21 -12.01
CA LEU A 319 7.60 -13.45 -12.71
C LEU A 319 8.12 -12.21 -13.44
N LEU A 320 7.24 -11.38 -14.01
CA LEU A 320 7.64 -10.11 -14.62
C LEU A 320 8.14 -9.11 -13.57
N LYS A 321 7.47 -9.03 -12.41
CA LYS A 321 7.96 -8.23 -11.28
C LYS A 321 9.30 -8.74 -10.76
N ALA A 322 9.48 -10.06 -10.67
CA ALA A 322 10.74 -10.68 -10.29
C ALA A 322 11.86 -10.27 -11.25
N LYS A 323 11.64 -10.38 -12.57
CA LYS A 323 12.61 -9.90 -13.58
C LYS A 323 13.02 -8.45 -13.35
N ASN A 324 12.04 -7.57 -13.13
CA ASN A 324 12.31 -6.15 -12.86
C ASN A 324 13.13 -5.96 -11.57
N LYS A 325 12.78 -6.62 -10.47
CA LYS A 325 13.46 -6.48 -9.17
C LYS A 325 14.86 -7.11 -9.11
N LEU A 326 15.10 -8.08 -9.98
CA LEU A 326 16.38 -8.72 -10.22
C LEU A 326 17.25 -7.94 -11.22
N TYR A 327 16.72 -6.87 -11.83
CA TYR A 327 17.37 -6.11 -12.90
C TYR A 327 17.80 -7.03 -14.05
N TRP A 328 16.90 -7.91 -14.48
CA TRP A 328 17.18 -9.01 -15.41
C TRP A 328 17.88 -8.60 -16.71
N ASP A 329 17.50 -7.44 -17.26
CA ASP A 329 18.05 -6.94 -18.53
C ASP A 329 19.42 -6.29 -18.37
N GLU A 330 19.73 -5.80 -17.17
CA GLU A 330 21.02 -5.18 -16.80
C GLU A 330 21.98 -6.19 -16.13
N MET A 331 21.51 -7.42 -15.87
CA MET A 331 22.24 -8.43 -15.14
C MET A 331 23.49 -8.89 -15.91
N ALA A 332 24.63 -8.96 -15.21
CA ALA A 332 25.87 -9.45 -15.79
C ALA A 332 25.70 -10.87 -16.36
N PRO A 333 26.31 -11.22 -17.51
CA PRO A 333 26.09 -12.50 -18.18
C PRO A 333 26.26 -13.72 -17.27
N LYS A 334 27.33 -13.76 -16.47
CA LYS A 334 27.59 -14.84 -15.50
C LYS A 334 26.54 -14.97 -14.41
N GLN A 335 25.88 -13.89 -14.00
CA GLN A 335 24.77 -13.96 -13.05
C GLN A 335 23.50 -14.43 -13.74
N LYS A 336 23.27 -13.97 -14.97
CA LYS A 336 22.10 -14.34 -15.79
C LYS A 336 22.09 -15.83 -16.14
N GLU A 337 23.26 -16.42 -16.40
CA GLU A 337 23.41 -17.88 -16.62
C GLU A 337 23.08 -18.72 -15.37
N ARG A 338 23.26 -18.15 -14.17
CA ARG A 338 23.00 -18.85 -12.90
C ARG A 338 21.53 -18.90 -12.52
N ILE A 339 20.67 -18.06 -13.10
CA ILE A 339 19.26 -17.94 -12.69
C ILE A 339 18.30 -18.18 -13.85
N GLN A 340 17.26 -18.96 -13.60
CA GLN A 340 16.15 -19.17 -14.52
C GLN A 340 14.82 -18.80 -13.86
N LEU A 341 13.92 -18.18 -14.62
CA LEU A 341 12.54 -17.95 -14.21
C LEU A 341 11.60 -18.64 -15.18
N PHE A 342 10.61 -19.36 -14.68
CA PHE A 342 9.60 -19.98 -15.54
C PHE A 342 8.22 -20.07 -14.88
N GLN A 343 7.19 -20.03 -15.71
CA GLN A 343 5.82 -20.23 -15.24
C GLN A 343 5.55 -21.73 -15.08
N GLY A 344 4.94 -22.09 -13.95
CA GLY A 344 4.55 -23.45 -13.63
C GLY A 344 3.59 -23.48 -12.44
N ALA A 345 3.04 -24.65 -12.13
CA ALA A 345 2.09 -24.80 -11.03
C ALA A 345 2.39 -26.08 -10.26
N LEU A 346 2.29 -26.00 -8.94
CA LEU A 346 2.63 -27.10 -8.02
C LEU A 346 1.61 -28.24 -8.04
N THR A 347 0.52 -28.11 -8.79
CA THR A 347 -0.50 -29.16 -8.97
C THR A 347 -0.30 -29.99 -10.24
N TYR A 348 0.68 -29.66 -11.07
CA TYR A 348 0.97 -30.37 -12.32
C TYR A 348 2.41 -30.86 -12.35
N ARG A 349 2.63 -32.05 -12.89
CA ARG A 349 3.98 -32.58 -13.08
C ARG A 349 4.74 -31.71 -14.09
N ASP A 350 5.92 -31.25 -13.67
CA ASP A 350 6.83 -30.50 -14.51
C ASP A 350 8.26 -31.00 -14.30
N LYS A 351 8.87 -31.55 -15.36
CA LYS A 351 10.23 -32.10 -15.31
C LYS A 351 11.28 -31.06 -14.97
N ARG A 352 10.99 -29.76 -15.16
CA ARG A 352 11.91 -28.66 -14.82
C ARG A 352 12.11 -28.51 -13.31
N LEU A 353 11.30 -29.16 -12.48
CA LEU A 353 11.45 -29.16 -11.02
C LEU A 353 12.44 -30.22 -10.51
N GLU A 354 12.80 -31.19 -11.36
CA GLU A 354 13.69 -32.30 -10.99
C GLU A 354 15.16 -31.85 -11.00
N GLY A 355 15.98 -32.46 -10.14
CA GLY A 355 17.44 -32.30 -10.15
C GLY A 355 17.98 -31.04 -9.45
N TYR A 356 17.22 -30.47 -8.52
CA TYR A 356 17.72 -29.44 -7.59
C TYR A 356 18.12 -30.06 -6.25
N ASP A 357 19.25 -29.64 -5.69
CA ASP A 357 19.74 -30.11 -4.40
C ASP A 357 18.81 -29.64 -3.27
N ALA A 358 18.36 -28.39 -3.35
CA ALA A 358 17.44 -27.81 -2.38
C ALA A 358 16.26 -27.10 -3.04
N ALA A 359 15.14 -27.03 -2.34
CA ALA A 359 13.98 -26.26 -2.74
C ALA A 359 13.37 -25.51 -1.56
N ALA A 360 12.63 -24.44 -1.85
CA ALA A 360 11.90 -23.67 -0.86
C ALA A 360 10.44 -23.45 -1.30
N LEU A 361 9.51 -23.58 -0.34
CA LEU A 361 8.11 -23.18 -0.43
C LEU A 361 7.85 -22.17 0.70
N VAL A 362 7.97 -20.88 0.38
CA VAL A 362 7.88 -19.82 1.38
C VAL A 362 6.50 -19.17 1.33
N GLU A 363 5.59 -19.61 2.21
CA GLU A 363 4.23 -19.04 2.34
C GLU A 363 3.44 -19.23 1.04
N VAL A 364 3.27 -20.51 0.68
CA VAL A 364 2.67 -20.97 -0.58
C VAL A 364 1.56 -21.98 -0.32
N ILE A 365 1.73 -22.86 0.67
CA ILE A 365 0.81 -23.98 0.90
C ILE A 365 -0.57 -23.49 1.35
N GLU A 366 -0.62 -22.43 2.15
CA GLU A 366 -1.82 -21.77 2.68
C GLU A 366 -2.67 -21.10 1.61
N HIS A 367 -2.11 -20.84 0.42
CA HIS A 367 -2.83 -20.28 -0.72
C HIS A 367 -3.45 -21.36 -1.62
N LEU A 368 -3.19 -22.64 -1.33
CA LEU A 368 -3.80 -23.77 -2.04
C LEU A 368 -5.03 -24.26 -1.31
N ASP A 369 -6.03 -24.72 -2.06
CA ASP A 369 -7.12 -25.49 -1.46
C ASP A 369 -6.52 -26.77 -0.85
N GLU A 370 -6.93 -27.13 0.37
CA GLU A 370 -6.38 -28.27 1.11
C GLU A 370 -6.45 -29.58 0.31
N SER A 371 -7.52 -29.77 -0.48
CA SER A 371 -7.68 -30.90 -1.41
C SER A 371 -6.57 -31.02 -2.46
N ARG A 372 -5.85 -29.94 -2.76
CA ARG A 372 -4.76 -29.88 -3.75
C ARG A 372 -3.39 -30.16 -3.13
N LEU A 373 -3.26 -30.20 -1.81
CA LEU A 373 -1.98 -30.48 -1.15
C LEU A 373 -1.41 -31.84 -1.56
N LYS A 374 -2.25 -32.88 -1.66
CA LYS A 374 -1.82 -34.20 -2.17
C LYS A 374 -1.16 -34.13 -3.56
N SER A 375 -1.59 -33.21 -4.41
CA SER A 375 -0.96 -33.00 -5.72
C SER A 375 0.40 -32.31 -5.58
N LEU A 376 0.51 -31.29 -4.72
CA LEU A 376 1.78 -30.64 -4.39
C LEU A 376 2.78 -31.65 -3.81
N GLU A 377 2.35 -32.44 -2.82
CA GLU A 377 3.16 -33.46 -2.18
C GLU A 377 3.77 -34.41 -3.20
N ARG A 378 2.97 -34.90 -4.14
CA ARG A 378 3.45 -35.75 -5.22
C ARG A 378 4.40 -35.03 -6.19
N VAL A 379 4.04 -33.83 -6.65
CA VAL A 379 4.90 -33.07 -7.57
C VAL A 379 6.25 -32.76 -6.94
N VAL A 380 6.27 -32.45 -5.65
CA VAL A 380 7.45 -31.92 -4.96
C VAL A 380 8.28 -33.01 -4.29
N PHE A 381 7.66 -33.93 -3.54
CA PHE A 381 8.36 -34.93 -2.73
C PHE A 381 8.51 -36.30 -3.41
N GLU A 382 7.62 -36.66 -4.34
CA GLU A 382 7.75 -37.90 -5.13
C GLU A 382 8.54 -37.68 -6.43
N LEU A 383 8.22 -36.60 -7.15
CA LEU A 383 8.76 -36.38 -8.51
C LEU A 383 9.98 -35.46 -8.52
N ALA A 384 9.87 -34.22 -8.04
CA ALA A 384 11.00 -33.28 -8.01
C ALA A 384 12.10 -33.73 -7.04
N ARG A 385 11.68 -34.25 -5.87
CA ARG A 385 12.48 -34.95 -4.86
C ARG A 385 13.84 -34.29 -4.55
N PRO A 386 13.87 -33.00 -4.13
CA PRO A 386 15.12 -32.34 -3.75
C PRO A 386 15.71 -32.99 -2.50
N GLN A 387 17.04 -32.91 -2.31
CA GLN A 387 17.69 -33.47 -1.11
C GLN A 387 17.23 -32.76 0.17
N THR A 388 17.01 -31.45 0.08
CA THR A 388 16.42 -30.63 1.15
C THR A 388 15.23 -29.81 0.65
N MET A 389 14.15 -29.79 1.42
CA MET A 389 13.02 -28.88 1.22
C MET A 389 12.84 -27.99 2.45
N VAL A 390 12.71 -26.69 2.27
CA VAL A 390 12.34 -25.75 3.33
C VAL A 390 10.94 -25.23 3.07
N ILE A 391 9.99 -25.50 3.96
CA ILE A 391 8.62 -25.01 3.88
C ILE A 391 8.38 -24.01 5.01
N THR A 392 7.71 -22.90 4.72
CA THR A 392 7.17 -22.01 5.76
C THR A 392 5.68 -21.77 5.55
N THR A 393 4.95 -21.65 6.66
CA THR A 393 3.52 -21.33 6.70
C THR A 393 3.21 -20.44 7.91
N PRO A 394 2.13 -19.65 7.91
CA PRO A 394 1.65 -18.94 9.10
C PRO A 394 1.32 -19.90 10.24
N ASN A 395 1.35 -19.37 11.47
CA ASN A 395 0.83 -20.04 12.66
C ASN A 395 -0.49 -19.41 13.08
N ALA A 396 -1.59 -20.17 12.97
CA ALA A 396 -2.92 -19.71 13.36
C ALA A 396 -3.02 -19.40 14.88
N GLU A 397 -2.29 -20.13 15.73
CA GLU A 397 -2.29 -19.91 17.18
C GLU A 397 -1.77 -18.51 17.55
N TYR A 398 -0.90 -17.94 16.71
CA TYR A 398 -0.34 -16.61 16.93
C TYR A 398 -1.32 -15.48 16.56
N ASN A 399 -2.44 -15.78 15.88
CA ASN A 399 -3.31 -14.72 15.37
C ASN A 399 -3.97 -13.88 16.47
N VAL A 400 -4.09 -14.43 17.68
CA VAL A 400 -4.59 -13.72 18.87
C VAL A 400 -3.73 -12.51 19.27
N MET A 401 -2.47 -12.44 18.81
CA MET A 401 -1.56 -11.32 19.10
C MET A 401 -1.75 -10.12 18.16
N TYR A 402 -2.61 -10.22 17.15
CA TYR A 402 -2.90 -9.11 16.25
C TYR A 402 -4.20 -8.41 16.66
N ASP A 403 -4.13 -7.08 16.84
CA ASP A 403 -5.27 -6.24 17.23
C ASP A 403 -6.48 -6.45 16.28
N GLY A 404 -7.60 -6.90 16.84
CA GLY A 404 -8.88 -7.05 16.14
C GLY A 404 -9.14 -8.42 15.50
N MET A 405 -8.35 -9.47 15.80
CA MET A 405 -8.65 -10.84 15.39
C MET A 405 -9.27 -11.64 16.55
N GLU A 406 -10.52 -12.09 16.39
CA GLU A 406 -11.08 -13.17 17.23
C GLU A 406 -10.42 -14.51 16.87
N ALA A 407 -10.26 -15.40 17.86
CA ALA A 407 -9.67 -16.73 17.65
C ALA A 407 -10.38 -17.47 16.50
N GLY A 408 -9.62 -17.95 15.51
CA GLY A 408 -10.13 -18.67 14.33
C GLY A 408 -10.23 -17.86 13.03
N HIS A 409 -9.87 -16.57 13.02
CA HIS A 409 -9.78 -15.78 11.78
C HIS A 409 -8.39 -15.89 11.12
N MET A 410 -8.36 -15.95 9.78
CA MET A 410 -7.13 -15.97 9.00
C MET A 410 -6.47 -14.59 8.99
N ARG A 411 -5.13 -14.55 9.07
CA ARG A 411 -4.29 -13.35 9.01
C ARG A 411 -4.45 -12.61 7.69
N HIS A 412 -4.67 -13.32 6.59
CA HIS A 412 -4.88 -12.73 5.27
C HIS A 412 -6.10 -13.32 4.56
N THR A 413 -6.81 -12.46 3.83
CA THR A 413 -8.09 -12.80 3.16
C THR A 413 -7.92 -13.73 1.96
N ASP A 414 -6.68 -13.91 1.48
CA ASP A 414 -6.30 -14.77 0.37
C ASP A 414 -5.74 -16.13 0.82
N HIS A 415 -5.71 -16.39 2.13
CA HIS A 415 -5.43 -17.72 2.66
C HIS A 415 -6.67 -18.62 2.51
N ARG A 416 -6.43 -19.90 2.24
CA ARG A 416 -7.44 -20.96 2.19
C ARG A 416 -7.55 -21.69 3.53
N PHE A 417 -6.46 -21.75 4.26
CA PHE A 417 -6.35 -22.28 5.61
C PHE A 417 -5.17 -21.62 6.33
N GLU A 418 -5.16 -21.68 7.66
CA GLU A 418 -3.96 -21.45 8.46
C GLU A 418 -3.88 -22.54 9.52
N TRP A 419 -2.79 -23.29 9.52
CA TRP A 419 -2.60 -24.39 10.47
C TRP A 419 -2.02 -23.89 11.79
N THR A 420 -2.46 -24.53 12.86
CA THR A 420 -1.78 -24.57 14.16
C THR A 420 -0.44 -25.29 14.06
N ARG A 421 0.38 -25.26 15.12
CA ARG A 421 1.62 -26.04 15.17
C ARG A 421 1.37 -27.54 15.07
N GLU A 422 0.39 -28.04 15.82
CA GLU A 422 0.04 -29.46 15.82
C GLU A 422 -0.38 -29.97 14.43
N GLU A 423 -1.24 -29.20 13.73
CA GLU A 423 -1.68 -29.55 12.37
C GLU A 423 -0.51 -29.54 11.37
N PHE A 424 0.36 -28.53 11.43
CA PHE A 424 1.53 -28.46 10.54
C PHE A 424 2.53 -29.57 10.84
N GLU A 425 2.80 -29.85 12.11
CA GLU A 425 3.72 -30.92 12.54
C GLU A 425 3.21 -32.30 12.15
N SER A 426 1.91 -32.57 12.33
CA SER A 426 1.27 -33.82 11.92
C SER A 426 1.35 -34.02 10.41
N TRP A 427 0.92 -33.02 9.62
CA TRP A 427 0.98 -33.11 8.15
C TRP A 427 2.42 -33.31 7.65
N ALA A 428 3.37 -32.55 8.19
CA ALA A 428 4.76 -32.61 7.77
C ALA A 428 5.43 -33.93 8.16
N THR A 429 5.11 -34.50 9.33
CA THR A 429 5.65 -35.80 9.77
C THR A 429 5.12 -36.93 8.88
N ASP A 430 3.82 -36.97 8.62
CA ASP A 430 3.20 -37.96 7.73
C ASP A 430 3.74 -37.87 6.30
N LEU A 431 3.97 -36.64 5.81
CA LEU A 431 4.58 -36.41 4.51
C LEU A 431 6.02 -36.91 4.46
N ALA A 432 6.80 -36.62 5.51
CA ALA A 432 8.19 -37.05 5.59
C ALA A 432 8.31 -38.57 5.61
N GLU A 433 7.47 -39.27 6.37
CA GLU A 433 7.43 -40.73 6.41
C GLU A 433 7.09 -41.34 5.06
N ARG A 434 6.01 -40.88 4.42
CA ARG A 434 5.55 -41.40 3.12
C ARG A 434 6.58 -41.26 2.00
N HIS A 435 7.40 -40.21 2.04
CA HIS A 435 8.35 -39.90 0.96
C HIS A 435 9.83 -40.11 1.33
N ASN A 436 10.10 -40.77 2.46
CA ASN A 436 11.46 -41.09 2.94
C ASN A 436 12.34 -39.86 3.23
N TYR A 437 11.74 -38.86 3.87
CA TYR A 437 12.43 -37.69 4.45
C TYR A 437 12.43 -37.78 5.98
N THR A 438 13.33 -37.04 6.62
CA THR A 438 13.19 -36.56 8.00
C THR A 438 12.71 -35.12 7.96
N VAL A 439 12.01 -34.65 9.01
CA VAL A 439 11.62 -33.25 9.14
C VAL A 439 12.08 -32.69 10.48
N ILE A 440 12.54 -31.44 10.49
CA ILE A 440 12.86 -30.66 11.69
C ILE A 440 12.04 -29.37 11.65
N PHE A 441 11.46 -29.00 12.78
CA PHE A 441 10.64 -27.79 12.92
C PHE A 441 11.44 -26.65 13.57
N LEU A 442 11.26 -25.43 13.06
CA LEU A 442 11.86 -24.22 13.62
C LEU A 442 10.83 -23.07 13.67
N PRO A 443 10.84 -22.25 14.72
CA PRO A 443 10.03 -21.04 14.78
C PRO A 443 10.61 -19.92 13.89
N VAL A 444 9.72 -19.10 13.32
CA VAL A 444 10.06 -17.91 12.55
C VAL A 444 9.43 -16.67 13.17
N GLY A 445 10.27 -15.84 13.79
CA GLY A 445 9.86 -14.60 14.45
C GLY A 445 9.91 -14.68 15.98
N PRO A 446 9.37 -13.67 16.69
CA PRO A 446 9.31 -13.67 18.15
C PRO A 446 8.41 -14.81 18.63
N GLU A 447 8.94 -15.63 19.53
CA GLU A 447 8.25 -16.79 20.08
C GLU A 447 7.59 -16.43 21.41
N GLU A 448 6.32 -16.80 21.55
CA GLU A 448 5.55 -16.67 22.78
C GLU A 448 5.30 -18.07 23.37
N PRO A 449 5.62 -18.33 24.66
CA PRO A 449 5.64 -19.70 25.21
C PRO A 449 4.36 -20.52 25.01
N ALA A 450 3.18 -19.88 25.05
CA ALA A 450 1.90 -20.56 24.91
C ALA A 450 1.50 -20.83 23.45
N ILE A 451 1.86 -19.94 22.51
CA ILE A 451 1.29 -19.89 21.15
C ILE A 451 2.35 -20.02 20.04
N GLY A 452 3.63 -20.09 20.40
CA GLY A 452 4.74 -20.22 19.46
C GLY A 452 5.09 -18.93 18.74
N ALA A 453 5.69 -19.04 17.56
CA ALA A 453 6.08 -17.92 16.71
C ALA A 453 5.03 -17.62 15.62
N PRO A 454 5.00 -16.41 15.02
CA PRO A 454 3.99 -16.02 14.03
C PRO A 454 4.05 -16.76 12.69
N SER A 455 5.13 -17.49 12.42
CA SER A 455 5.32 -18.33 11.24
C SER A 455 6.14 -19.55 11.65
N GLN A 456 5.88 -20.66 10.97
CA GLN A 456 6.43 -21.97 11.26
C GLN A 456 7.28 -22.42 10.08
N MET A 457 8.36 -23.17 10.34
CA MET A 457 9.25 -23.70 9.31
C MET A 457 9.46 -25.20 9.48
N GLY A 458 9.29 -25.95 8.40
CA GLY A 458 9.64 -27.37 8.31
C GLY A 458 10.82 -27.57 7.35
N ILE A 459 11.87 -28.23 7.81
CA ILE A 459 13.06 -28.56 7.02
C ILE A 459 13.09 -30.06 6.78
N PHE A 460 12.79 -30.48 5.56
CA PHE A 460 12.79 -31.87 5.15
C PHE A 460 14.14 -32.25 4.55
N THR A 461 14.73 -33.36 4.98
CA THR A 461 15.96 -33.91 4.39
C THR A 461 15.78 -35.38 4.03
N ILE A 462 16.21 -35.80 2.84
CA ILE A 462 16.13 -37.22 2.44
C ILE A 462 16.89 -38.08 3.47
N LYS A 463 16.26 -39.17 3.93
CA LYS A 463 16.94 -40.17 4.77
C LYS A 463 18.08 -40.79 3.98
N LYS A 464 19.32 -40.62 4.46
CA LYS A 464 20.47 -41.37 3.92
C LYS A 464 20.21 -42.85 4.15
N SER A 465 20.16 -43.61 3.07
CA SER A 465 20.03 -45.06 3.07
C SER A 465 21.29 -45.73 3.59
#